data_AF-A0A6I5E7M9-F1
#
_entry.id   AF-A0A6I5E7M9-F1
#
_cell.length_a   1.000
_cell.length_b   1.000
_cell.length_c   1.000
_cell.angle_alpha   90.00
_cell.angle_beta   90.00
_cell.angle_gamma   90.00
#
_symmetry.space_group_name_H-M   'P 1'
#
loop_
_entity.id
_entity.type
_entity.pdbx_description
1 polymer ?
#
loop_
_entity_poly.entity_id
_entity_poly.type
_entity_poly.pdbx_seq_one_letter_code
_entity_poly.pdbx_strand_id
1 'polypeptide(L)'
;MQRGEVWWVQFDERRLVVLLSGDDASGFQVMQVVAPAGLDISGLGIEVTVGAGEGLPLEGVLRLAFPRPGFTPCTWLTTVSRDDLIERAAVLSSRKLSEIDDALRLAEQAQERTPATTAKLSEIRDALRRGELG
;
A
#
# COMPACT_ATOMS: atom_id res chain seq x y z
N MET A 1 -19.09 8.36 1.53
CA MET A 1 -17.80 7.68 1.37
C MET A 1 -17.46 7.70 -0.11
N GLN A 2 -16.33 8.29 -0.44
CA GLN A 2 -15.89 8.53 -1.82
C GLN A 2 -14.44 8.08 -1.99
N ARG A 3 -14.09 7.69 -3.23
CA ARG A 3 -12.72 7.36 -3.60
C ARG A 3 -11.79 8.54 -3.25
N GLY A 4 -10.63 8.22 -2.69
CA GLY A 4 -9.62 9.20 -2.26
C GLY A 4 -9.84 9.77 -0.86
N GLU A 5 -10.95 9.44 -0.18
CA GLU A 5 -11.06 9.69 1.25
C GLU A 5 -10.16 8.73 2.04
N VAL A 6 -9.56 9.23 3.11
CA VAL A 6 -8.78 8.42 4.06
C VAL A 6 -9.57 8.28 5.35
N TRP A 7 -9.73 7.04 5.81
CA TRP A 7 -10.57 6.69 6.95
C TRP A 7 -9.81 5.88 7.98
N TRP A 8 -10.18 6.05 9.24
CA TRP A 8 -9.83 5.11 10.28
C TRP A 8 -10.76 3.89 10.23
N VAL A 9 -10.15 2.71 10.29
CA VAL A 9 -10.84 1.42 10.28
C VAL A 9 -10.40 0.60 11.48
N GLN A 10 -11.36 -0.13 12.05
CA GLN A 10 -11.10 -1.09 13.11
C GLN A 10 -10.83 -2.47 12.49
N PHE A 11 -9.57 -2.89 12.47
CA PHE A 11 -9.20 -4.28 12.23
C PHE A 11 -8.88 -4.96 13.58
N ASP A 12 -7.77 -5.71 13.65
CA ASP A 12 -7.13 -6.13 14.89
C ASP A 12 -6.68 -4.91 15.73
N GLU A 13 -6.14 -3.91 15.05
CA GLU A 13 -5.83 -2.59 15.57
C GLU A 13 -6.43 -1.50 14.68
N ARG A 14 -6.41 -0.26 15.18
CA ARG A 14 -6.95 0.88 14.46
C ARG A 14 -5.96 1.32 13.39
N ARG A 15 -6.38 1.33 12.11
CA ARG A 15 -5.49 1.63 10.98
C ARG A 15 -6.10 2.64 10.03
N LEU A 16 -5.25 3.43 9.37
CA LEU A 16 -5.67 4.30 8.27
C LEU A 16 -5.79 3.48 6.99
N VAL A 17 -6.85 3.74 6.23
CA VAL A 17 -7.05 3.17 4.89
C VAL A 17 -7.44 4.26 3.91
N VAL A 18 -7.05 4.09 2.65
CA VAL A 18 -7.52 4.92 1.53
C VAL A 18 -8.64 4.19 0.81
N LEU A 19 -9.79 4.84 0.61
CA LEU A 19 -10.88 4.30 -0.20
C LEU A 19 -10.48 4.34 -1.68
N LEU A 20 -10.40 3.19 -2.33
CA LEU A 20 -10.06 3.04 -3.75
C LEU A 20 -11.31 2.88 -4.63
N SER A 21 -12.38 2.28 -4.12
CA SER A 21 -13.67 2.24 -4.81
C SER A 21 -14.77 2.87 -3.95
N GLY A 22 -15.88 3.24 -4.61
CA GLY A 22 -17.10 3.66 -3.92
C GLY A 22 -17.86 2.47 -3.34
N ASP A 23 -19.01 2.77 -2.72
CA ASP A 23 -19.93 1.79 -2.12
C ASP A 23 -20.58 0.96 -3.23
N ASP A 24 -20.03 -0.21 -3.54
CA ASP A 24 -20.70 -1.21 -4.35
C ASP A 24 -21.42 -2.23 -3.44
N ALA A 25 -22.21 -3.14 -4.02
CA ALA A 25 -22.97 -4.12 -3.23
C ALA A 25 -22.09 -5.03 -2.34
N SER A 26 -20.78 -5.05 -2.59
CA SER A 26 -19.76 -5.85 -1.91
C SER A 26 -18.98 -5.04 -0.84
N GLY A 27 -19.19 -3.73 -0.76
CA GLY A 27 -18.51 -2.82 0.18
C GLY A 27 -17.52 -1.87 -0.50
N PHE A 28 -16.58 -1.35 0.29
CA PHE A 28 -15.54 -0.44 -0.18
C PHE A 28 -14.23 -1.18 -0.36
N GLN A 29 -13.63 -1.09 -1.54
CA GLN A 29 -12.25 -1.52 -1.73
C GLN A 29 -11.33 -0.48 -1.11
N VAL A 30 -10.49 -0.90 -0.19
CA VAL A 30 -9.59 -0.03 0.57
C VAL A 30 -8.18 -0.57 0.56
N MET A 31 -7.24 0.35 0.71
CA MET A 31 -5.84 0.00 0.86
C MET A 31 -5.27 0.57 2.15
N GLN A 32 -4.64 -0.29 2.93
CA GLN A 32 -4.13 0.09 4.25
C GLN A 32 -2.86 0.92 4.14
N VAL A 33 -2.76 1.96 4.97
CA VAL A 33 -1.52 2.69 5.21
C VAL A 33 -0.67 1.87 6.19
N VAL A 34 0.55 1.56 5.78
CA VAL A 34 1.51 0.75 6.57
C VAL A 34 2.82 1.50 6.79
N ALA A 35 3.66 1.02 7.70
CA ALA A 35 5.02 1.51 7.84
C ALA A 35 5.82 1.25 6.54
N PRO A 36 6.71 2.19 6.12
CA PRO A 36 7.61 1.99 4.99
C PRO A 36 8.47 0.73 5.15
N ALA A 37 8.96 0.17 4.05
CA ALA A 37 9.74 -1.07 4.10
C ALA A 37 11.09 -0.89 4.80
N GLY A 38 11.59 0.35 4.89
CA GLY A 38 12.89 0.67 5.49
C GLY A 38 14.10 0.21 4.66
N LEU A 39 13.86 -0.38 3.50
CA LEU A 39 14.86 -0.89 2.57
C LEU A 39 14.41 -0.63 1.13
N ASP A 40 15.35 -0.62 0.21
CA ASP A 40 15.04 -0.46 -1.21
C ASP A 40 14.31 -1.70 -1.73
N ILE A 41 13.03 -1.55 -2.06
CA ILE A 41 12.18 -2.59 -2.63
C ILE A 41 12.03 -2.46 -4.14
N SER A 42 12.90 -1.69 -4.82
CA SER A 42 12.84 -1.50 -6.25
C SER A 42 12.78 -2.82 -7.00
N GLY A 43 11.83 -2.91 -7.92
CA GLY A 43 11.53 -4.12 -8.67
C GLY A 43 10.68 -5.13 -7.92
N LEU A 44 10.55 -5.09 -6.58
CA LEU A 44 9.66 -5.95 -5.77
C LEU A 44 8.26 -5.37 -5.57
N GLY A 45 8.17 -4.05 -5.56
CA GLY A 45 6.91 -3.32 -5.42
C GLY A 45 7.12 -1.82 -5.46
N ILE A 46 6.04 -1.08 -5.21
CA ILE A 46 6.00 0.38 -5.14
C ILE A 46 5.45 0.78 -3.76
N GLU A 47 6.04 1.82 -3.18
CA GLU A 47 5.49 2.51 -2.02
C GLU A 47 5.09 3.94 -2.43
N VAL A 48 3.82 4.28 -2.21
CA VAL A 48 3.31 5.65 -2.37
C VAL A 48 3.18 6.27 -0.98
N THR A 49 3.98 7.31 -0.71
CA THR A 49 3.97 7.99 0.58
C THR A 49 2.68 8.76 0.79
N VAL A 50 2.10 8.62 1.99
CA VAL A 50 0.94 9.37 2.49
C VAL A 50 1.23 9.78 3.93
N GLY A 51 0.86 11.02 4.30
CA GLY A 51 1.25 11.57 5.59
C GLY A 51 0.75 12.98 5.82
N ALA A 52 1.50 13.76 6.60
CA ALA A 52 1.15 15.13 6.97
C ALA A 52 0.91 16.04 5.75
N GLY A 53 1.61 15.81 4.64
CA GLY A 53 1.41 16.53 3.37
C GLY A 53 0.01 16.37 2.78
N GLU A 54 -0.71 15.29 3.14
CA GLU A 54 -2.08 15.01 2.73
C GLU A 54 -3.09 15.22 3.88
N GLY A 55 -2.64 15.83 4.99
CA GLY A 55 -3.47 16.09 6.18
C GLY A 55 -3.65 14.89 7.11
N LEU A 56 -2.83 13.84 6.98
CA LEU A 56 -2.94 12.66 7.85
C LEU A 56 -2.24 12.85 9.21
N PRO A 57 -2.75 12.23 10.28
CA PRO A 57 -2.14 12.31 11.61
C PRO A 57 -0.91 11.41 11.78
N LEU A 58 -0.67 10.50 10.82
CA LEU A 58 0.43 9.54 10.84
C LEU A 58 1.08 9.47 9.45
N GLU A 59 2.40 9.26 9.44
CA GLU A 59 3.18 8.95 8.24
C GLU A 59 3.10 7.47 7.89
N GLY A 60 3.06 7.18 6.59
CA GLY A 60 3.13 5.82 6.11
C GLY A 60 3.16 5.73 4.59
N VAL A 61 2.94 4.51 4.10
CA VAL A 61 2.92 4.21 2.67
C VAL A 61 1.75 3.33 2.32
N LEU A 62 1.26 3.50 1.10
CA LEU A 62 0.51 2.49 0.39
C LEU A 62 1.52 1.59 -0.34
N ARG A 63 1.64 0.33 0.08
CA ARG A 63 2.56 -0.65 -0.53
C ARG A 63 1.85 -1.59 -1.51
N LEU A 64 2.30 -1.58 -2.77
CA LEU A 64 1.83 -2.47 -3.82
C LEU A 64 2.94 -3.44 -4.20
N ALA A 65 2.70 -4.73 -4.02
CA ALA A 65 3.65 -5.76 -4.42
C ALA A 65 3.44 -6.11 -5.90
N PHE A 66 4.54 -6.30 -6.63
CA PHE A 66 4.45 -6.78 -8.01
C PHE A 66 4.19 -8.29 -8.05
N PRO A 67 3.22 -8.76 -8.86
CA PRO A 67 2.89 -10.17 -8.96
C PRO A 67 4.07 -10.94 -9.55
N ARG A 68 4.38 -12.10 -8.95
CA ARG A 68 5.51 -12.93 -9.38
C ARG A 68 5.21 -14.41 -9.27
N PRO A 69 5.65 -15.22 -10.25
CA PRO A 69 5.59 -16.67 -10.12
C PRO A 69 6.31 -17.14 -8.85
N GLY A 70 5.59 -17.91 -8.02
CA GLY A 70 6.10 -18.48 -6.78
C GLY A 70 6.15 -17.53 -5.58
N PHE A 71 5.58 -16.32 -5.68
CA PHE A 71 5.42 -15.40 -4.55
C PHE A 71 3.97 -14.90 -4.47
N THR A 72 3.38 -14.95 -3.28
CA THR A 72 2.09 -14.28 -3.04
C THR A 72 2.35 -12.78 -2.87
N PRO A 73 1.75 -11.91 -3.71
CA PRO A 73 1.90 -10.47 -3.53
C PRO A 73 1.23 -10.04 -2.22
N CYS A 74 2.01 -9.46 -1.30
CA CYS A 74 1.50 -8.93 -0.03
C CYS A 74 0.99 -7.49 -0.21
N THR A 75 0.03 -7.30 -1.10
CA THR A 75 -0.66 -6.00 -1.24
C THR A 75 -1.74 -5.92 -0.17
N TRP A 76 -1.72 -4.88 0.66
CA TRP A 76 -2.69 -4.65 1.75
C TRP A 76 -4.02 -4.08 1.23
N LEU A 77 -4.55 -4.72 0.19
CA LEU A 77 -5.81 -4.41 -0.46
C LEU A 77 -6.89 -5.32 0.11
N THR A 78 -7.98 -4.75 0.62
CA THR A 78 -9.10 -5.52 1.17
C THR A 78 -10.40 -4.80 0.89
N THR A 79 -11.52 -5.49 1.12
CA THR A 79 -12.85 -4.89 1.11
C THR A 79 -13.33 -4.72 2.54
N VAL A 80 -13.94 -3.59 2.86
CA VAL A 80 -14.55 -3.31 4.17
C VAL A 80 -15.99 -2.87 4.00
N SER A 81 -16.80 -3.11 5.02
CA SER A 81 -18.17 -2.60 5.06
C SER A 81 -18.20 -1.14 5.50
N ARG A 82 -19.37 -0.50 5.36
CA ARG A 82 -19.61 0.83 5.90
C ARG A 82 -19.42 0.91 7.41
N ASP A 83 -19.77 -0.15 8.13
CA ASP A 83 -19.75 -0.20 9.60
C ASP A 83 -18.32 -0.30 10.15
N ASP A 84 -17.37 -0.73 9.34
CA ASP A 84 -15.95 -0.80 9.70
C ASP A 84 -15.26 0.58 9.65
N LEU A 85 -15.85 1.54 8.92
CA LEU A 85 -15.32 2.89 8.73
C LEU A 85 -15.73 3.79 9.90
N ILE A 86 -14.76 4.17 10.75
CA ILE A 86 -15.02 4.89 12.01
C ILE A 86 -15.15 6.40 11.78
N GLU A 87 -14.05 7.04 11.40
CA GLU A 87 -14.02 8.49 11.16
C GLU A 87 -13.10 8.82 10.00
N ARG A 88 -13.48 9.83 9.21
CA ARG A 88 -12.68 10.30 8.08
C ARG A 88 -11.52 11.14 8.61
N ALA A 89 -10.29 10.76 8.26
CA ALA A 89 -9.08 11.46 8.62
C ALA A 89 -8.75 12.60 7.64
N ALA A 90 -8.87 12.36 6.34
CA ALA A 90 -8.55 13.34 5.31
C ALA A 90 -9.23 13.04 3.96
N VAL A 91 -9.03 13.93 3.00
CA VAL A 91 -9.36 13.74 1.58
C VAL A 91 -8.10 14.02 0.77
N LEU A 92 -7.64 13.03 0.00
CA LEU A 92 -6.43 13.16 -0.80
C LEU A 92 -6.64 14.15 -1.95
N SER A 93 -5.57 14.89 -2.29
CA SER A 93 -5.57 15.74 -3.48
C SER A 93 -5.70 14.90 -4.77
N SER A 94 -6.26 15.48 -5.84
CA SER A 94 -6.32 14.81 -7.15
C SER A 94 -4.94 14.40 -7.67
N ARG A 95 -3.90 15.19 -7.34
CA ARG A 95 -2.51 14.85 -7.67
C ARG A 95 -2.07 13.57 -6.96
N LYS A 96 -2.29 13.47 -5.66
CA LYS A 96 -1.94 12.27 -4.88
C LYS A 96 -2.75 11.06 -5.34
N LEU A 97 -4.03 11.25 -5.65
CA LEU A 97 -4.87 10.17 -6.17
C LEU A 97 -4.36 9.65 -7.52
N SER A 98 -3.89 10.54 -8.42
CA SER A 98 -3.26 10.13 -9.68
C SER A 98 -1.98 9.32 -9.47
N GLU A 99 -1.15 9.69 -8.48
CA GLU A 99 0.05 8.93 -8.12
C GLU A 99 -0.30 7.51 -7.66
N ILE A 100 -1.37 7.36 -6.89
CA ILE A 100 -1.89 6.05 -6.46
C ILE A 100 -2.40 5.24 -7.66
N ASP A 101 -3.11 5.89 -8.59
CA ASP A 101 -3.62 5.24 -9.81
C ASP A 101 -2.49 4.74 -10.73
N ASP A 102 -1.43 5.53 -10.88
CA ASP A 102 -0.26 5.12 -11.65
C ASP A 102 0.44 3.93 -10.98
N ALA A 103 0.56 3.94 -9.64
CA ALA A 103 1.16 2.83 -8.90
C ALA A 103 0.32 1.54 -8.98
N LEU A 104 -1.02 1.63 -8.89
CA LEU A 104 -1.93 0.48 -9.09
C LEU A 104 -1.77 -0.11 -10.48
N ARG A 105 -1.78 0.74 -11.52
CA ARG A 105 -1.62 0.32 -12.92
C ARG A 105 -0.26 -0.34 -13.17
N LEU A 106 0.81 0.19 -12.58
CA LEU A 106 2.14 -0.41 -12.66
C LEU A 106 2.19 -1.76 -11.96
N ALA A 107 1.55 -1.89 -10.79
CA ALA A 107 1.55 -3.13 -10.03
C ALA A 107 0.74 -4.26 -10.67
N GLU A 108 -0.26 -3.94 -11.48
CA GLU A 108 -1.03 -4.94 -12.26
C GLU A 108 -0.28 -5.50 -13.47
N GLN A 109 0.77 -4.81 -13.94
CA GLN A 109 1.56 -5.28 -15.07
C GLN A 109 2.46 -6.45 -14.64
N ALA A 110 2.37 -7.57 -15.35
CA ALA A 110 3.23 -8.73 -15.10
C ALA A 110 4.71 -8.33 -15.25
N GLN A 111 5.45 -8.34 -14.14
CA GLN A 111 6.87 -8.04 -14.16
C GLN A 111 7.67 -9.31 -14.45
N GLU A 112 8.43 -9.30 -15.55
CA GLU A 112 9.39 -10.37 -15.84
C GLU A 112 10.56 -10.35 -14.84
N ARG A 113 11.10 -11.53 -14.51
CA ARG A 113 12.27 -11.65 -13.63
C ARG A 113 13.47 -10.98 -14.29
N THR A 114 13.95 -9.88 -13.70
CA THR A 114 15.22 -9.28 -14.09
C THR A 114 16.39 -9.77 -13.22
N PRO A 115 17.63 -9.82 -13.74
CA PRO A 115 18.81 -10.12 -12.93
C PRO A 115 18.98 -9.18 -11.72
N ALA A 116 18.68 -7.89 -11.90
CA ALA A 116 18.70 -6.88 -10.84
C ALA A 116 17.76 -7.21 -9.69
N THR A 117 16.57 -7.72 -10.02
CA THR A 117 15.59 -8.18 -9.03
C THR A 117 16.09 -9.37 -8.20
N THR A 118 16.79 -10.30 -8.85
CA THR A 118 17.33 -11.49 -8.16
C THR A 118 18.47 -11.11 -7.22
N ALA A 119 19.35 -10.21 -7.67
CA ALA A 119 20.38 -9.62 -6.83
C ALA A 119 19.76 -8.93 -5.60
N LYS A 120 18.69 -8.15 -5.82
CA LYS A 120 17.99 -7.45 -4.74
C LYS A 120 17.45 -8.39 -3.66
N LEU A 121 16.84 -9.51 -4.06
CA LEU A 121 16.36 -10.52 -3.11
C LEU A 121 17.49 -11.14 -2.29
N SER A 122 18.68 -11.33 -2.89
CA SER A 122 19.85 -11.81 -2.16
C SER A 122 20.34 -10.78 -1.15
N GLU A 123 20.44 -9.51 -1.55
CA GLU A 123 20.84 -8.41 -0.67
C GLU A 123 19.94 -8.31 0.56
N ILE A 124 18.62 -8.33 0.36
CA ILE A 124 17.65 -8.25 1.46
C ILE A 124 17.78 -9.47 2.38
N ARG A 125 17.94 -10.67 1.82
CA ARG A 125 18.15 -11.90 2.59
C ARG A 125 19.42 -11.81 3.44
N ASP A 126 20.49 -11.25 2.90
CA ASP A 126 21.75 -11.11 3.61
C ASP A 126 21.68 -10.03 4.70
N ALA A 127 20.97 -8.92 4.47
CA ALA A 127 20.68 -7.92 5.50
C ALA A 127 19.87 -8.50 6.67
N LEU A 128 18.83 -9.30 6.37
CA LEU A 128 18.06 -10.05 7.39
C LEU A 128 18.96 -10.95 8.23
N ARG A 129 19.87 -11.71 7.59
CA ARG A 129 20.81 -12.60 8.31
C ARG A 129 21.76 -11.85 9.23
N ARG A 130 22.14 -10.63 8.87
CA ARG A 130 23.06 -9.80 9.68
C ARG A 130 22.34 -9.05 10.82
N GLY A 131 21.02 -9.14 10.92
CA GLY A 131 20.25 -8.41 11.93
C GLY A 131 20.29 -6.89 11.74
N GLU A 132 20.60 -6.43 10.53
CA GLU A 132 20.72 -5.01 10.16
C GLU A 132 19.36 -4.34 9.94
N LEU A 133 18.27 -5.09 10.15
CA LEU A 133 16.89 -4.61 10.04
C LEU A 133 16.35 -4.39 11.45
N GLY A 134 16.67 -3.21 12.00
CA GLY A 134 16.19 -2.70 13.28
C GLY A 134 15.67 -1.29 13.12
#